data_AF-A0A7G1NR67-F1
#
_entry.id   AF-A0A7G1NR67-F1
#
_cell.length_a   1.000
_cell.length_b   1.000
_cell.length_c   1.000
_cell.angle_alpha   90.00
_cell.angle_beta   90.00
_cell.angle_gamma   90.00
#
_symmetry.space_group_name_H-M   'P 1'
#
loop_
_entity.id
_entity.type
_entity.pdbx_description
1 polymer ?
#
loop_
_entity_poly.entity_id
_entity_poly.type
_entity_poly.pdbx_seq_one_letter_code
_entity_poly.pdbx_strand_id
1 'polypeptide(L)'
;MLPRWLTYCDGMTTKPLPHLTPTGTCWCGCAKRVGTGSFFAPGHDKVAEAALLAVEYGSSVAQLLHGHGYGPGHSVSARAVSEGVWQRCSSCDYAGAPASIANHTRRAHSSAIADQV
;
A
#
# COMPACT_ATOMS: atom_id res chain seq x y z
N MET A 1 4.31 34.87 4.27
CA MET A 1 4.76 33.49 4.00
C MET A 1 3.56 32.57 4.21
N LEU A 2 3.02 31.98 3.15
CA LEU A 2 1.88 31.05 3.24
C LEU A 2 2.42 29.62 3.42
N PRO A 3 1.77 28.76 4.22
CA PRO A 3 2.24 27.41 4.43
C PRO A 3 2.00 26.54 3.19
N ARG A 4 2.92 25.61 2.91
CA ARG A 4 3.07 24.84 1.66
C ARG A 4 1.91 23.87 1.34
N TRP A 5 0.82 23.87 2.11
CA TRP A 5 -0.31 22.94 1.96
C TRP A 5 -1.55 23.54 1.27
N LEU A 6 -1.56 24.84 0.96
CA LEU A 6 -2.70 25.50 0.28
C LEU A 6 -2.67 25.46 -1.27
N THR A 7 -1.68 24.82 -1.91
CA THR A 7 -1.54 24.84 -3.38
C THR A 7 -1.79 23.49 -4.07
N TYR A 8 -2.20 22.44 -3.34
CA TYR A 8 -2.26 21.08 -3.90
C TYR A 8 -3.70 20.53 -4.03
N CYS A 9 -4.58 21.29 -4.68
CA CYS A 9 -5.88 20.76 -5.15
C CYS A 9 -6.06 20.85 -6.68
N ASP A 10 -5.06 21.33 -7.42
CA ASP A 10 -5.16 21.50 -8.87
C ASP A 10 -4.00 20.74 -9.56
N GLY A 11 -4.30 19.59 -10.17
CA GLY A 11 -3.41 18.97 -11.16
C GLY A 11 -2.64 17.69 -10.80
N MET A 12 -3.26 16.68 -10.17
CA MET A 12 -2.73 15.30 -10.30
C MET A 12 -3.07 14.74 -11.69
N THR A 13 -2.34 15.19 -12.71
CA THR A 13 -2.34 14.57 -14.04
C THR A 13 -1.96 13.10 -13.87
N THR A 14 -2.86 12.17 -14.17
CA THR A 14 -2.63 10.72 -14.12
C THR A 14 -1.70 10.29 -15.25
N LYS A 15 -0.46 10.77 -15.25
CA LYS A 15 0.56 10.31 -16.18
C LYS A 15 0.74 8.82 -15.93
N PRO A 16 0.56 7.96 -16.96
CA PRO A 16 0.82 6.53 -16.81
C PRO A 16 2.23 6.33 -16.24
N LEU A 17 2.33 5.50 -15.20
CA LEU A 17 3.63 5.14 -14.65
C LEU A 17 4.48 4.49 -15.76
N PRO A 18 5.79 4.76 -15.81
CA PRO A 18 6.65 4.14 -16.79
C PRO A 18 6.62 2.62 -16.63
N HIS A 19 6.66 1.91 -17.75
CA HIS A 19 6.90 0.48 -17.72
C HIS A 19 8.33 0.23 -17.21
N LEU A 20 8.45 -0.56 -16.14
CA LEU A 20 9.73 -0.92 -15.54
C LEU A 20 10.16 -2.30 -16.05
N THR A 21 11.42 -2.43 -16.47
CA THR A 21 11.98 -3.70 -16.96
C THR A 21 12.98 -4.26 -15.93
N PRO A 22 12.81 -5.51 -15.47
CA PRO A 22 13.78 -6.16 -14.59
C PRO A 22 15.17 -6.28 -15.24
N THR A 23 16.22 -5.97 -14.48
CA THR A 23 17.61 -5.93 -14.97
C THR A 23 18.39 -7.23 -14.75
N GLY A 24 17.78 -8.22 -14.09
CA GLY A 24 18.47 -9.45 -13.65
C GLY A 24 19.33 -9.28 -12.39
N THR A 25 19.34 -8.10 -11.78
CA THR A 25 20.00 -7.80 -10.51
C THR A 25 18.99 -7.25 -9.50
N CYS A 26 19.19 -7.56 -8.22
CA CYS A 26 18.28 -7.13 -7.17
C CYS A 26 18.33 -5.61 -6.97
N TRP A 27 17.17 -4.96 -7.05
CA TRP A 27 17.03 -3.51 -6.92
C TRP A 27 17.19 -2.98 -5.49
N CYS A 28 17.37 -3.84 -4.48
CA CYS A 28 17.70 -3.39 -3.13
C CYS A 28 19.16 -2.90 -2.99
N GLY A 29 19.97 -2.97 -4.05
CA GLY A 29 21.36 -2.52 -4.07
C GLY A 29 22.40 -3.59 -3.69
N CYS A 30 22.01 -4.81 -3.33
CA CYS A 30 22.94 -5.86 -2.91
C CYS A 30 23.67 -6.58 -4.08
N ALA A 31 23.40 -6.19 -5.33
CA ALA A 31 23.94 -6.78 -6.56
C ALA A 31 23.67 -8.28 -6.80
N LYS A 32 22.89 -8.95 -5.93
CA LYS A 32 22.50 -10.36 -6.12
C LYS A 32 21.76 -10.55 -7.44
N ARG A 33 22.09 -11.60 -8.20
CA ARG A 33 21.33 -12.00 -9.40
C ARG A 33 19.94 -12.49 -9.01
N VAL A 34 18.95 -12.11 -9.80
CA VAL A 34 17.54 -12.51 -9.60
C VAL A 34 17.01 -13.20 -10.85
N GLY A 35 15.98 -14.02 -10.69
CA GLY A 35 15.36 -14.75 -11.80
C GLY A 35 14.72 -13.82 -12.83
N THR A 36 14.52 -14.35 -14.05
CA THR A 36 13.82 -13.64 -15.12
C THR A 36 12.49 -13.08 -14.64
N GLY A 37 12.20 -11.82 -14.96
CA GLY A 37 10.95 -11.16 -14.56
C GLY A 37 10.92 -10.64 -13.11
N SER A 38 11.95 -10.90 -12.30
CA SER A 38 11.99 -10.47 -10.89
C SER A 38 12.83 -9.20 -10.71
N PHE A 39 12.33 -8.25 -9.91
CA PHE A 39 13.08 -7.05 -9.51
C PHE A 39 13.91 -7.26 -8.22
N PHE A 40 13.45 -8.16 -7.34
CA PHE A 40 14.02 -8.36 -6.01
C PHE A 40 14.34 -9.84 -5.77
N ALA A 41 15.37 -10.08 -4.96
CA ALA A 41 15.54 -11.38 -4.33
C ALA A 41 14.45 -11.59 -3.26
N PRO A 42 14.15 -12.84 -2.85
CA PRO A 42 13.09 -13.10 -1.86
C PRO A 42 13.24 -12.27 -0.58
N GLY A 43 12.23 -11.46 -0.26
CA GLY A 43 12.18 -10.58 0.92
C GLY A 43 12.96 -9.26 0.80
N HIS A 44 13.67 -9.03 -0.31
CA HIS A 44 14.48 -7.82 -0.49
C HIS A 44 13.67 -6.59 -0.94
N ASP A 45 12.42 -6.78 -1.36
CA ASP A 45 11.46 -5.70 -1.61
C ASP A 45 11.20 -4.90 -0.32
N LYS A 46 11.02 -5.60 0.81
CA LYS A 46 10.82 -4.95 2.12
C LYS A 46 12.08 -4.29 2.66
N VAL A 47 13.26 -4.83 2.34
CA VAL A 47 14.53 -4.17 2.66
C VAL A 47 14.65 -2.84 1.89
N ALA A 48 14.33 -2.85 0.59
CA ALA A 48 14.35 -1.63 -0.21
C ALA A 48 13.31 -0.59 0.27
N GLU A 49 12.10 -1.02 0.60
CA GLU A 49 11.04 -0.16 1.17
C GLU A 49 11.47 0.46 2.50
N ALA A 50 12.07 -0.33 3.41
CA ALA A 50 12.55 0.16 4.70
C ALA A 50 13.73 1.15 4.54
N ALA A 51 14.65 0.89 3.60
CA ALA A 51 15.74 1.81 3.29
C ALA A 51 15.20 3.15 2.75
N LEU A 52 14.22 3.10 1.84
CA LEU A 52 13.54 4.30 1.35
C LEU A 52 12.86 5.07 2.49
N LEU A 53 12.14 4.36 3.38
CA LEU A 53 11.48 4.97 4.54
C LEU A 53 12.49 5.65 5.48
N ALA A 54 13.65 5.04 5.70
CA ALA A 54 14.71 5.59 6.54
C ALA A 54 15.30 6.88 5.94
N VAL A 55 15.62 6.87 4.64
CA VAL A 55 16.26 7.99 3.95
C VAL A 55 15.30 9.17 3.75
N GLU A 56 14.08 8.90 3.32
CA GLU A 56 13.14 9.96 2.91
C GLU A 56 12.24 10.45 4.05
N TYR A 57 11.97 9.59 5.05
CA TYR A 57 10.97 9.86 6.08
C TYR A 57 11.45 9.56 7.51
N GLY A 58 12.76 9.38 7.71
CA GLY A 58 13.34 9.14 9.04
C GLY A 58 12.78 7.91 9.74
N SER A 59 12.49 6.85 8.98
CA SER A 59 11.90 5.60 9.47
C SER A 59 10.49 5.76 10.07
N SER A 60 9.79 6.87 9.77
CA SER A 60 8.47 7.16 10.30
C SER A 60 7.39 7.00 9.24
N VAL A 61 6.55 5.98 9.39
CA VAL A 61 5.35 5.79 8.55
C VAL A 61 4.39 6.97 8.67
N ALA A 62 4.29 7.57 9.86
CA ALA A 62 3.46 8.76 10.04
C ALA A 62 3.94 9.95 9.19
N GLN A 63 5.26 10.16 9.09
CA GLN A 63 5.83 11.20 8.23
C GLN A 63 5.64 10.86 6.73
N LEU A 64 5.76 9.60 6.34
CA LEU A 64 5.41 9.16 4.99
C LEU A 64 3.95 9.49 4.66
N LEU A 65 3.00 9.11 5.53
CA LEU A 65 1.59 9.38 5.29
C LEU A 65 1.31 10.88 5.22
N HIS A 66 1.85 11.64 6.17
CA HIS A 66 1.71 13.10 6.19
C HIS A 66 2.29 13.77 4.94
N GLY A 67 3.47 13.36 4.48
CA GLY A 67 4.12 13.87 3.28
C GLY A 67 3.32 13.63 1.99
N HIS A 68 2.45 12.62 2.00
CA HIS A 68 1.54 12.29 0.88
C HIS A 68 0.10 12.78 1.10
N GLY A 69 -0.14 13.65 2.09
CA GLY A 69 -1.44 14.29 2.33
C GLY A 69 -2.43 13.46 3.15
N TYR A 70 -1.98 12.36 3.76
CA TYR A 70 -2.79 11.51 4.64
C TYR A 70 -2.54 11.82 6.12
N GLY A 71 -3.51 11.49 6.96
CA GLY A 71 -3.43 11.71 8.40
C GLY A 71 -4.77 11.54 9.09
N PRO A 72 -4.91 11.97 10.35
CA PRO A 72 -6.20 12.04 11.02
C PRO A 72 -7.19 12.88 10.18
N GLY A 73 -8.30 12.27 9.75
CA GLY A 73 -9.29 12.89 8.86
C GLY A 73 -9.09 12.64 7.37
N HIS A 74 -7.88 12.31 6.91
CA HIS A 74 -7.57 11.95 5.51
C HIS A 74 -6.99 10.52 5.44
N SER A 75 -7.88 9.54 5.37
CA SER A 75 -7.52 8.12 5.43
C SER A 75 -7.00 7.56 4.10
N VAL A 76 -5.80 6.99 4.11
CA VAL A 76 -5.21 6.29 2.96
C VAL A 76 -5.97 5.02 2.59
N SER A 77 -6.52 4.29 3.58
CA SER A 77 -7.31 3.07 3.33
C SER A 77 -8.69 3.41 2.77
N ALA A 78 -9.30 4.50 3.23
CA ALA A 78 -10.55 4.99 2.64
C ALA A 78 -10.35 5.40 1.18
N ARG A 79 -9.24 6.07 0.85
CA ARG A 79 -8.88 6.36 -0.54
C ARG A 79 -8.65 5.07 -1.35
N ALA A 80 -7.94 4.09 -0.81
CA ALA A 80 -7.73 2.82 -1.51
C ALA A 80 -9.05 2.10 -1.85
N VAL A 81 -10.06 2.22 -0.98
CA VAL A 81 -11.41 1.72 -1.26
C VAL A 81 -12.13 2.57 -2.32
N SER A 82 -12.06 3.91 -2.25
CA SER A 82 -12.73 4.77 -3.24
C SER A 82 -12.15 4.64 -4.65
N GLU A 83 -10.86 4.37 -4.76
CA GLU A 83 -10.15 4.11 -6.02
C GLU A 83 -10.38 2.66 -6.53
N GLY A 84 -11.13 1.84 -5.80
CA GLY A 84 -11.47 0.46 -6.18
C GLY A 84 -10.34 -0.56 -6.08
N VAL A 85 -9.16 -0.17 -5.58
CA VAL A 85 -8.02 -1.10 -5.41
C VAL A 85 -8.18 -1.97 -4.15
N TRP A 86 -8.88 -1.47 -3.14
CA TRP A 86 -9.25 -2.19 -1.92
C TRP A 86 -10.76 -2.31 -1.80
N GLN A 87 -11.20 -3.26 -0.97
CA GLN A 87 -12.61 -3.53 -0.69
C GLN A 87 -12.87 -3.41 0.81
N ARG A 88 -14.13 -3.11 1.16
CA ARG A 88 -14.64 -3.26 2.52
C ARG A 88 -15.29 -4.63 2.69
N CYS A 89 -15.17 -5.20 3.88
CA CYS A 89 -15.96 -6.36 4.25
C CYS A 89 -17.45 -5.98 4.29
N SER A 90 -18.34 -6.88 3.88
CA SER A 90 -19.78 -6.67 3.94
C SER A 90 -20.35 -6.73 5.36
N SER A 91 -19.61 -7.30 6.31
CA SER A 91 -20.10 -7.65 7.65
C SER A 91 -19.43 -6.88 8.79
N CYS A 92 -18.33 -6.15 8.52
CA CYS A 92 -17.65 -5.29 9.50
C CYS A 92 -16.79 -4.21 8.82
N ASP A 93 -16.16 -3.35 9.62
CA ASP A 93 -15.37 -2.20 9.13
C ASP A 93 -13.99 -2.55 8.52
N TYR A 94 -13.64 -3.83 8.42
CA TYR A 94 -12.35 -4.25 7.86
C TYR A 94 -12.24 -3.86 6.37
N ALA A 95 -11.14 -3.22 6.01
CA ALA A 95 -10.80 -2.86 4.64
C ALA A 95 -9.45 -3.46 4.25
N GLY A 96 -9.32 -3.94 3.02
CA GLY A 96 -8.11 -4.60 2.55
C GLY A 96 -8.11 -4.90 1.06
N ALA A 97 -7.00 -5.42 0.57
CA ALA A 97 -6.93 -6.00 -0.76
C ALA A 97 -7.94 -7.17 -0.90
N PRO A 98 -8.45 -7.48 -2.11
CA PRO A 98 -9.47 -8.51 -2.31
C PRO A 98 -9.14 -9.87 -1.68
N ALA A 99 -7.88 -10.34 -1.83
CA ALA A 99 -7.43 -11.59 -1.21
C ALA A 99 -7.47 -11.54 0.33
N SER A 100 -7.16 -10.38 0.92
CA SER A 100 -7.27 -10.16 2.37
C SER A 100 -8.72 -10.15 2.83
N ILE A 101 -9.65 -9.57 2.07
CA ILE A 101 -11.09 -9.63 2.36
C ILE A 101 -11.60 -11.06 2.33
N ALA A 102 -11.29 -11.84 1.28
CA ALA A 102 -11.71 -13.24 1.19
C ALA A 102 -11.21 -14.07 2.40
N ASN A 103 -9.94 -13.91 2.76
CA ASN A 103 -9.37 -14.57 3.93
C ASN A 103 -10.00 -14.10 5.24
N HIS A 104 -10.23 -12.79 5.38
CA HIS A 104 -10.89 -12.21 6.55
C HIS A 104 -12.31 -12.76 6.71
N THR A 105 -13.15 -12.71 5.67
CA THR A 105 -14.53 -13.20 5.72
C THR A 105 -14.59 -14.67 6.14
N ARG A 106 -13.73 -15.53 5.59
CA ARG A 106 -13.67 -16.95 5.95
C ARG A 106 -13.27 -17.18 7.42
N ARG A 107 -12.42 -16.33 8.00
CA ARG A 107 -11.89 -16.53 9.35
C ARG A 107 -12.68 -15.81 10.44
N ALA A 108 -13.24 -14.64 10.13
CA ALA A 108 -13.92 -13.76 11.08
C ALA A 108 -15.45 -13.86 11.00
N HIS A 109 -15.98 -14.32 9.86
CA HIS A 109 -17.42 -14.40 9.59
C HIS A 109 -17.85 -15.76 9.05
N SER A 110 -17.07 -16.83 9.29
CA SER A 110 -17.59 -18.18 9.14
C SER A 110 -18.75 -18.33 10.11
N SER A 111 -19.99 -18.31 9.60
CA SER A 111 -21.13 -18.71 10.40
C SER A 111 -20.91 -20.18 10.79
N ALA A 112 -20.70 -20.45 12.07
CA ALA A 112 -21.34 -21.63 12.62
C ALA A 112 -22.84 -21.38 12.41
N ILE A 113 -23.50 -22.26 11.66
CA ILE A 113 -24.95 -22.34 11.68
C ILE A 113 -25.34 -22.56 13.15
N ALA A 114 -25.81 -21.49 13.80
CA ALA A 114 -26.39 -21.56 15.13
C ALA A 114 -27.90 -21.71 14.93
N ASP A 115 -28.39 -22.88 15.33
CA ASP A 115 -29.77 -23.31 15.59
C ASP A 115 -30.91 -22.37 15.17
N GLN A 116 -31.72 -22.86 14.23
CA GLN A 116 -33.17 -22.63 14.27
C GLN A 116 -33.85 -23.92 14.72
N VAL A 117 -34.29 -23.92 15.98
CA VAL A 117 -35.37 -24.77 16.51
C VAL A 117 -36.53 -23.84 16.84
#